data_AF-A0A351Z1G9-F1
#
_entry.id   AF-A0A351Z1G9-F1
#
_cell.length_a   1.000
_cell.length_b   1.000
_cell.length_c   1.000
_cell.angle_alpha   90.00
_cell.angle_beta   90.00
_cell.angle_gamma   90.00
#
_symmetry.space_group_name_H-M   'P 1'
#
loop_
_entity.id
_entity.type
_entity.pdbx_description
1 polymer ?
#
loop_
_entity_poly.entity_id
_entity_poly.type
_entity_poly.pdbx_seq_one_letter_code
_entity_poly.pdbx_strand_id
1 'polypeptide(L)'
;MEEEITTPKKSKKDGAKIGAVIILVISAIVFIPAGGSILFESLSHAGRTPVFGSYKGQKIEYKAGTEFADRVSYMAELYKAYGQDLNQNTYYSIFTGAFEGTLRSMVYSAAVEKANWSASKDAVNRAILPRFFDENGKYSEKLYNQTDDAAKAE
;
A
#
# COMPACT_ATOMS: atom_id res chain seq x y z
N MET A 1 -19.51 -27.99 37.22
CA MET A 1 -18.83 -28.10 35.92
C MET A 1 -18.61 -26.69 35.46
N GLU A 2 -17.36 -26.23 35.50
CA GLU A 2 -16.95 -24.90 35.04
C GLU A 2 -16.66 -25.02 33.54
N GLU A 3 -17.36 -24.24 32.69
CA GLU A 3 -17.03 -24.14 31.27
C GLU A 3 -15.94 -23.09 31.07
N GLU A 4 -14.80 -23.54 30.55
CA GLU A 4 -13.65 -22.72 30.18
C GLU A 4 -13.98 -21.89 28.92
N ILE A 5 -13.99 -20.57 29.07
CA ILE A 5 -14.17 -19.63 27.96
C ILE A 5 -12.90 -19.62 27.11
N THR A 6 -12.91 -20.38 26.01
CA THR A 6 -11.84 -20.30 25.02
C THR A 6 -11.95 -18.99 24.22
N THR A 7 -10.93 -18.14 24.33
CA THR A 7 -10.85 -16.89 23.58
C THR A 7 -10.56 -17.16 22.09
N PRO A 8 -11.21 -16.46 21.14
CA PRO A 8 -10.96 -16.68 19.72
C PRO A 8 -9.55 -16.22 19.34
N LYS A 9 -8.75 -17.16 18.85
CA LYS A 9 -7.40 -16.95 18.34
C LYS A 9 -7.42 -16.02 17.14
N LYS A 10 -6.84 -14.82 17.31
CA LYS A 10 -6.68 -13.78 16.27
C LYS A 10 -6.08 -14.37 14.99
N SER A 11 -6.89 -14.42 13.93
CA SER A 11 -6.48 -14.88 12.60
C SER A 11 -5.47 -13.90 11.99
N LYS A 12 -4.17 -14.16 12.17
CA LYS A 12 -3.10 -13.60 11.33
C LYS A 12 -3.13 -14.30 9.97
N LYS A 13 -4.08 -13.98 9.11
CA LYS A 13 -4.05 -14.42 7.71
C LYS A 13 -4.58 -13.29 6.86
N ASP A 14 -3.68 -12.44 6.37
CA ASP A 14 -3.79 -11.80 5.04
C ASP A 14 -2.47 -11.10 4.64
N GLY A 15 -1.68 -10.59 5.60
CA GLY A 15 -0.36 -10.02 5.30
C GLY A 15 0.64 -11.02 4.67
N ALA A 16 0.51 -12.31 4.97
CA ALA A 16 1.36 -13.36 4.39
C ALA A 16 1.04 -13.63 2.91
N LYS A 17 -0.21 -13.42 2.47
CA LYS A 17 -0.61 -13.60 1.07
C LYS A 17 -0.10 -12.45 0.22
N ILE A 18 -0.18 -11.22 0.73
CA ILE A 18 0.32 -10.01 0.07
C ILE A 18 1.84 -10.10 -0.11
N GLY A 19 2.58 -10.50 0.94
CA GLY A 19 4.02 -10.73 0.85
C GLY A 19 4.41 -11.82 -0.16
N ALA A 20 3.63 -12.91 -0.25
CA ALA A 20 3.87 -13.97 -1.23
C ALA A 20 3.63 -13.51 -2.67
N VAL A 21 2.58 -12.73 -2.93
CA VAL A 21 2.30 -12.14 -4.25
C VAL A 21 3.43 -11.21 -4.68
N ILE A 22 3.91 -10.35 -3.76
CA ILE A 22 5.05 -9.46 -4.00
C ILE A 22 6.30 -10.24 -4.40
N ILE A 23 6.65 -11.30 -3.65
CA ILE A 23 7.82 -12.15 -3.96
C ILE A 23 7.66 -12.85 -5.31
N LEU A 24 6.44 -13.30 -5.65
CA LEU A 24 6.14 -13.98 -6.91
C LEU A 24 6.28 -13.04 -8.11
N VAL A 25 5.82 -11.79 -7.97
CA VAL A 25 5.98 -10.75 -9.00
C VAL A 25 7.46 -10.43 -9.23
N ILE A 26 8.27 -10.33 -8.17
CA ILE A 26 9.72 -10.11 -8.28
C ILE A 26 10.42 -11.32 -8.90
N SER A 27 10.07 -12.55 -8.49
CA SER A 27 10.73 -13.76 -9.00
C SER A 27 10.50 -13.94 -10.50
N ALA A 28 9.32 -13.59 -11.01
CA ALA A 28 9.02 -13.58 -12.43
C ALA A 28 9.95 -12.63 -13.24
N ILE A 29 10.47 -11.57 -12.62
CA ILE A 29 11.36 -10.59 -13.27
C ILE A 29 12.80 -11.10 -13.37
N VAL A 30 13.29 -11.86 -12.37
CA VAL A 30 14.67 -12.37 -12.32
C VAL A 30 14.95 -13.39 -13.44
N PHE A 31 13.93 -14.06 -13.97
CA PHE A 31 14.07 -15.06 -15.04
C PHE A 31 13.98 -14.50 -16.48
N ILE A 32 13.79 -13.18 -16.67
CA ILE A 32 13.70 -12.59 -18.02
C ILE A 32 15.10 -12.11 -18.48
N PRO A 33 15.72 -12.76 -19.49
CA PRO A 33 17.15 -12.60 -19.79
C PRO A 33 17.56 -11.25 -20.44
N ALA A 34 16.65 -10.28 -20.60
CA ALA A 34 16.94 -9.03 -21.34
C ALA A 34 16.57 -7.71 -20.62
N GLY A 35 15.91 -7.73 -19.46
CA GLY A 35 15.38 -6.50 -18.83
C GLY A 35 15.74 -6.27 -17.36
N GLY A 36 16.50 -7.18 -16.75
CA GLY A 36 16.70 -7.19 -15.31
C GLY A 36 17.66 -6.15 -14.76
N SER A 37 18.53 -5.52 -15.56
CA SER A 37 19.77 -4.89 -15.04
C SER A 37 19.56 -3.84 -13.92
N ILE A 38 18.57 -2.95 -14.02
CA ILE A 38 18.38 -1.90 -13.00
C ILE A 38 17.77 -2.46 -11.70
N LEU A 39 16.78 -3.36 -11.83
CA LEU A 39 16.16 -4.03 -10.67
C LEU A 39 17.11 -5.06 -10.06
N PHE A 40 17.89 -5.74 -10.90
CA PHE A 40 18.89 -6.75 -10.55
C PHE A 40 20.13 -6.13 -9.93
N GLU A 41 20.61 -4.95 -10.35
CA GLU A 41 21.70 -4.23 -9.66
C GLU A 41 21.30 -3.78 -8.25
N SER A 42 20.04 -3.35 -8.09
CA SER A 42 19.48 -2.97 -6.79
C SER A 42 19.24 -4.19 -5.88
N LEU A 43 18.85 -5.33 -6.44
CA LEU A 43 18.63 -6.60 -5.73
C LEU A 43 19.92 -7.44 -5.51
N SER A 44 20.95 -7.28 -6.36
CA SER A 44 22.20 -8.06 -6.33
C SER A 44 23.22 -7.57 -5.30
N HIS A 45 22.99 -6.41 -4.67
CA HIS A 45 23.68 -6.05 -3.44
C HIS A 45 23.13 -6.90 -2.29
N ALA A 46 23.57 -8.16 -2.23
CA ALA A 46 23.23 -9.16 -1.23
C ALA A 46 23.31 -8.56 0.18
N GLY A 47 22.16 -8.18 0.74
CA GLY A 47 22.01 -7.64 2.10
C GLY A 47 21.50 -6.21 2.22
N ARG A 48 21.23 -5.48 1.13
CA ARG A 48 20.60 -4.14 1.19
C ARG A 48 19.29 -4.09 0.43
N THR A 49 18.27 -3.53 1.05
CA THR A 49 16.98 -3.30 0.39
C THR A 49 17.15 -2.28 -0.75
N PRO A 50 16.62 -2.56 -1.95
CA PRO A 50 16.59 -1.62 -3.07
C PRO A 50 16.09 -0.22 -2.64
N VAL A 51 16.94 0.79 -2.78
CA VAL A 51 16.60 2.20 -2.56
C VAL A 51 16.30 2.84 -3.90
N PHE A 52 15.07 3.31 -4.09
CA PHE A 52 14.61 3.93 -5.34
C PHE A 52 14.81 5.44 -5.35
N GLY A 53 14.99 6.05 -4.18
CA GLY A 53 15.28 7.46 -4.02
C GLY A 53 15.25 7.88 -2.57
N SER A 54 15.28 9.19 -2.32
CA SER A 54 15.07 9.74 -0.98
C SER A 54 14.51 11.15 -1.06
N TYR A 55 13.82 11.56 0.00
CA TYR A 55 13.34 12.92 0.18
C TYR A 55 13.63 13.35 1.62
N LYS A 56 14.32 14.49 1.80
CA LYS A 56 14.74 15.01 3.12
C LYS A 56 15.41 13.96 4.03
N GLY A 57 16.23 13.09 3.46
CA GLY A 57 16.94 12.03 4.20
C GLY A 57 16.11 10.78 4.50
N GLN A 58 14.79 10.79 4.25
CA GLN A 58 13.97 9.59 4.29
C GLN A 58 14.10 8.83 2.97
N LYS A 59 14.50 7.57 3.04
CA LYS A 59 14.69 6.71 1.87
C LYS A 59 13.36 6.14 1.39
N ILE A 60 13.20 6.04 0.08
CA ILE A 60 12.09 5.35 -0.58
C ILE A 60 12.59 3.95 -0.92
N GLU A 61 12.28 3.01 -0.05
CA GLU A 61 12.75 1.62 -0.14
C GLU A 61 11.61 0.69 -0.47
N TYR A 62 11.87 -0.28 -1.34
CA TYR A 62 10.92 -1.35 -1.63
C TYR A 62 11.01 -2.43 -0.56
N LYS A 63 10.35 -2.16 0.58
CA LYS A 63 10.32 -3.02 1.76
C LYS A 63 8.87 -3.25 2.18
N ALA A 64 8.53 -4.48 2.55
CA ALA A 64 7.19 -4.80 3.04
C ALA A 64 6.77 -3.87 4.20
N GLY A 65 5.56 -3.32 4.11
CA GLY A 65 5.01 -2.37 5.08
C GLY A 65 5.46 -0.92 4.88
N THR A 66 6.14 -0.58 3.78
CA THR A 66 6.35 0.81 3.38
C THR A 66 5.25 1.26 2.41
N GLU A 67 4.92 2.55 2.45
CA GLU A 67 3.94 3.16 1.53
C GLU A 67 4.29 2.88 0.06
N PHE A 68 5.59 2.87 -0.28
CA PHE A 68 6.03 2.56 -1.63
C PHE A 68 5.69 1.13 -2.05
N ALA A 69 5.91 0.14 -1.18
CA ALA A 69 5.58 -1.25 -1.47
C ALA A 69 4.07 -1.47 -1.59
N ASP A 70 3.28 -0.79 -0.76
CA ASP A 70 1.82 -0.86 -0.81
C ASP A 70 1.28 -0.25 -2.13
N ARG A 71 1.86 0.89 -2.57
CA ARG A 71 1.50 1.52 -3.85
C ARG A 71 1.87 0.66 -5.05
N VAL A 72 3.05 0.03 -5.06
CA VAL A 72 3.45 -0.92 -6.11
C VAL A 72 2.44 -2.06 -6.19
N SER A 73 2.04 -2.62 -5.04
CA SER A 73 1.08 -3.73 -4.97
C SER A 73 -0.29 -3.32 -5.51
N TYR A 74 -0.81 -2.18 -5.06
CA TYR A 74 -2.07 -1.61 -5.53
C TYR A 74 -2.08 -1.37 -7.05
N MET A 75 -0.99 -0.80 -7.58
CA MET A 75 -0.89 -0.57 -9.02
C MET A 75 -0.80 -1.88 -9.80
N ALA A 76 -0.05 -2.88 -9.33
CA ALA A 76 -0.01 -4.19 -9.97
C ALA A 76 -1.41 -4.86 -10.02
N GLU A 77 -2.18 -4.75 -8.93
CA GLU A 77 -3.56 -5.24 -8.88
C GLU A 77 -4.48 -4.51 -9.87
N LEU A 78 -4.35 -3.18 -9.99
CA LEU A 78 -5.09 -2.38 -10.98
C LEU A 78 -4.81 -2.83 -12.41
N TYR A 79 -3.54 -2.94 -12.79
CA TYR A 79 -3.17 -3.36 -14.16
C TYR A 79 -3.71 -4.77 -14.46
N LYS A 80 -3.61 -5.70 -13.50
CA LYS A 80 -4.20 -7.03 -13.62
C LYS A 80 -5.74 -6.98 -13.76
N ALA A 81 -6.41 -6.13 -13.00
CA ALA A 81 -7.87 -5.95 -13.08
C ALA A 81 -8.31 -5.41 -14.45
N TYR A 82 -7.48 -4.60 -15.11
CA TYR A 82 -7.70 -4.14 -16.49
C TYR A 82 -7.28 -5.15 -17.57
N GLY A 83 -6.94 -6.38 -17.19
CA GLY A 83 -6.53 -7.43 -18.12
C GLY A 83 -5.19 -7.14 -18.82
N GLN A 84 -4.35 -6.28 -18.22
CA GLN A 84 -3.02 -6.01 -18.76
C GLN A 84 -2.03 -7.08 -18.28
N ASP A 85 -1.22 -7.56 -19.21
CA ASP A 85 -0.11 -8.44 -18.86
C ASP A 85 0.98 -7.67 -18.11
N LEU A 86 1.45 -8.28 -17.03
CA LEU A 86 2.58 -7.78 -16.25
C LEU A 86 3.88 -8.11 -16.98
N ASN A 87 4.21 -7.29 -17.97
CA ASN A 87 5.47 -7.33 -18.72
C ASN A 87 6.41 -6.18 -18.28
N GLN A 88 7.61 -6.12 -18.84
CA GLN A 88 8.64 -5.13 -18.47
C GLN A 88 8.16 -3.68 -18.56
N ASN A 89 7.40 -3.32 -19.60
CA ASN A 89 6.88 -1.96 -19.76
C ASN A 89 5.84 -1.66 -18.67
N THR A 90 4.92 -2.59 -18.43
CA THR A 90 3.92 -2.48 -17.36
C THR A 90 4.58 -2.33 -15.99
N TYR A 91 5.63 -3.11 -15.71
CA TYR A 91 6.39 -3.00 -14.46
C TYR A 91 7.05 -1.63 -14.30
N TYR A 92 7.71 -1.12 -15.34
CA TYR A 92 8.32 0.20 -15.29
C TYR A 92 7.27 1.28 -14.95
N SER A 93 6.09 1.22 -15.57
CA SER A 93 4.97 2.13 -15.28
C SER A 93 4.46 1.99 -13.85
N ILE A 94 4.30 0.76 -13.33
CA ILE A 94 3.89 0.49 -11.95
C ILE A 94 4.88 1.11 -10.95
N PHE A 95 6.16 0.81 -11.10
CA PHE A 95 7.19 1.30 -10.16
C PHE A 95 7.35 2.83 -10.23
N THR A 96 7.27 3.42 -11.43
CA THR A 96 7.36 4.86 -11.62
C THR A 96 6.15 5.57 -10.98
N GLY A 97 4.94 5.11 -11.25
CA GLY A 97 3.73 5.67 -10.65
C GLY A 97 3.70 5.53 -9.13
N ALA A 98 4.12 4.38 -8.60
CA ALA A 98 4.24 4.17 -7.17
C ALA A 98 5.27 5.10 -6.53
N PHE A 99 6.41 5.32 -7.21
CA PHE A 99 7.47 6.20 -6.72
C PHE A 99 7.01 7.65 -6.69
N GLU A 100 6.43 8.15 -7.78
CA GLU A 100 5.89 9.51 -7.85
C GLU A 100 4.79 9.74 -6.80
N GLY A 101 3.90 8.76 -6.62
CA GLY A 101 2.86 8.81 -5.59
C GLY A 101 3.44 8.88 -4.17
N THR A 102 4.46 8.07 -3.89
CA THR A 102 5.17 8.09 -2.59
C THR A 102 5.86 9.43 -2.36
N LEU A 103 6.64 9.89 -3.34
CA LEU A 103 7.35 11.16 -3.25
C LEU A 103 6.38 12.33 -3.02
N ARG A 104 5.25 12.34 -3.74
CA ARG A 104 4.21 13.35 -3.58
C ARG A 104 3.59 13.33 -2.18
N SER A 105 3.29 12.15 -1.65
CA SER A 105 2.83 11.97 -0.26
C SER A 105 3.82 12.56 0.75
N MET A 106 5.11 12.25 0.59
CA MET A 106 6.18 12.78 1.45
C MET A 106 6.29 14.30 1.36
N VAL A 107 6.25 14.86 0.15
CA VAL A 107 6.32 16.32 -0.09
C VAL A 107 5.14 17.03 0.55
N TYR A 108 3.91 16.54 0.36
CA TYR A 108 2.70 17.15 0.95
C TYR A 108 2.69 17.04 2.48
N SER A 109 3.05 15.88 3.02
CA SER A 109 3.13 15.68 4.47
C SER A 109 4.15 16.63 5.10
N ALA A 110 5.33 16.77 4.50
CA ALA A 110 6.35 17.69 4.98
C ALA A 110 5.96 19.17 4.84
N ALA A 111 5.14 19.52 3.85
CA ALA A 111 4.61 20.87 3.69
C ALA A 111 3.57 21.20 4.77
N VAL A 112 2.67 20.26 5.05
CA VAL A 112 1.66 20.35 6.12
C VAL A 112 2.32 20.47 7.49
N GLU A 113 3.31 19.63 7.79
CA GLU A 113 4.07 19.65 9.04
C GLU A 113 4.79 20.99 9.22
N LYS A 114 5.45 21.49 8.17
CA LYS A 114 6.10 22.81 8.20
C LYS A 114 5.12 23.95 8.44
N ALA A 115 3.88 23.83 7.98
CA ALA A 115 2.83 24.81 8.19
C ALA A 115 2.16 24.71 9.57
N ASN A 116 2.55 23.73 10.41
CA ASN A 116 1.90 23.38 11.67
C ASN A 116 0.38 23.24 11.52
N TRP A 117 -0.04 22.69 10.37
CA TRP A 117 -1.45 22.49 10.05
C TRP A 117 -1.83 21.04 10.30
N SER A 118 -3.06 20.82 10.76
CA SER A 118 -3.67 19.50 10.83
C SER A 118 -5.14 19.60 10.46
N ALA A 119 -5.67 18.57 9.80
CA ALA A 119 -7.09 18.53 9.48
C ALA A 119 -7.91 18.40 10.76
N SER A 120 -9.00 19.18 10.88
CA SER A 120 -9.95 18.99 11.98
C SER A 120 -10.62 17.61 11.87
N LYS A 121 -10.92 16.99 13.02
CA LYS A 121 -11.63 15.69 13.06
C LYS A 121 -12.91 15.71 12.21
N ASP A 122 -13.68 16.79 12.27
CA ASP A 122 -14.90 16.94 11.48
C ASP A 122 -14.62 16.96 9.97
N ALA A 123 -13.51 17.57 9.53
CA ALA A 123 -13.12 17.57 8.13
C ALA A 123 -12.67 16.18 7.66
N VAL A 124 -11.91 15.46 8.49
CA VAL A 124 -11.52 14.06 8.22
C VAL A 124 -12.75 13.18 8.15
N ASN A 125 -13.65 13.27 9.14
CA ASN A 125 -14.92 12.56 9.18
C ASN A 125 -15.74 12.80 7.90
N ARG A 126 -15.89 14.05 7.46
CA ARG A 126 -16.59 14.36 6.20
C ARG A 126 -15.91 13.76 4.96
N ALA A 127 -14.59 13.62 4.96
CA ALA A 127 -13.85 13.06 3.84
C ALA A 127 -13.92 11.53 3.78
N ILE A 128 -14.05 10.85 4.92
CA ILE A 128 -14.19 9.38 4.99
C ILE A 128 -15.64 8.91 4.89
N LEU A 129 -16.61 9.75 5.29
CA LEU A 129 -18.05 9.45 5.25
C LEU A 129 -18.55 8.94 3.88
N PRO A 130 -18.02 9.39 2.73
CA PRO A 130 -18.37 8.84 1.43
C PRO A 130 -18.12 7.35 1.24
N ARG A 131 -17.26 6.74 2.06
CA ARG A 131 -17.07 5.28 2.08
C ARG A 131 -18.20 4.52 2.77
N PHE A 132 -19.12 5.23 3.43
CA PHE A 132 -20.29 4.66 4.12
C PHE A 132 -21.62 5.08 3.48
N PHE A 133 -21.58 5.60 2.24
CA PHE A 133 -22.78 5.78 1.44
C PHE A 133 -23.15 4.46 0.74
N ASP A 134 -24.45 4.19 0.62
CA ASP A 134 -24.96 3.08 -0.18
C ASP A 134 -24.82 3.36 -1.69
N GLU A 135 -25.23 2.40 -2.52
CA GLU A 135 -25.15 2.48 -3.99
C GLU A 135 -25.91 3.68 -4.59
N ASN A 136 -26.76 4.36 -3.81
CA ASN A 136 -27.51 5.54 -4.22
C ASN A 136 -26.97 6.85 -3.62
N GLY A 137 -25.80 6.80 -2.97
CA GLY A 137 -25.17 7.97 -2.35
C GLY A 137 -25.84 8.41 -1.04
N LYS A 138 -26.68 7.57 -0.42
CA LYS A 138 -27.35 7.87 0.85
C LYS A 138 -26.59 7.24 2.02
N TYR A 139 -26.57 7.94 3.16
CA TYR A 139 -25.90 7.43 4.37
C TYR A 139 -26.46 6.07 4.79
N SER A 140 -25.55 5.09 4.92
CA SER A 140 -25.87 3.74 5.37
C SER A 140 -25.36 3.53 6.80
N GLU A 141 -26.28 3.63 7.75
CA GLU A 141 -26.02 3.32 9.17
C GLU A 141 -25.49 1.89 9.35
N LYS A 142 -25.89 0.96 8.47
CA LYS A 142 -25.38 -0.42 8.45
C LYS A 142 -23.89 -0.48 8.10
N LEU A 143 -23.45 0.23 7.05
CA LEU A 143 -22.02 0.27 6.66
C LEU A 143 -21.18 0.94 7.73
N TYR A 144 -21.69 2.00 8.34
CA TYR A 144 -21.04 2.67 9.47
C TYR A 144 -20.91 1.73 10.67
N ASN A 145 -21.98 1.07 11.09
CA ASN A 145 -21.97 0.20 12.28
C ASN A 145 -21.18 -1.10 12.10
N GLN A 146 -21.03 -1.58 10.87
CA GLN A 146 -20.21 -2.75 10.53
C GLN A 146 -18.72 -2.44 10.39
N THR A 147 -18.36 -1.17 10.34
CA THR A 147 -16.96 -0.74 10.36
C THR A 147 -16.44 -0.83 11.78
N ASP A 148 -15.22 -1.31 11.99
CA ASP A 148 -14.62 -1.38 13.32
C ASP A 148 -14.48 0.02 13.94
N ASP A 149 -14.65 0.15 15.25
CA ASP A 149 -14.59 1.45 15.94
C ASP A 149 -13.22 2.14 15.78
N ALA A 150 -12.15 1.37 15.58
CA ALA A 150 -10.83 1.91 15.23
C ALA A 150 -10.82 2.59 13.85
N ALA A 151 -11.55 2.04 12.88
CA ALA A 151 -11.69 2.60 11.53
C ALA A 151 -12.74 3.74 11.46
N LYS A 152 -13.52 3.96 12.54
CA LYS A 152 -14.39 5.13 12.71
C LYS A 152 -13.68 6.30 13.40
N ALA A 153 -12.59 6.03 14.12
CA ALA A 153 -11.89 7.00 14.97
C ALA A 153 -10.60 7.55 14.35
N GLU A 154 -10.10 6.94 13.27
CA GLU A 154 -9.10 7.48 12.33
C GLU A 154 -9.74 8.39 11.27
#